data_AF-A0A7W7TYB2-F1
#
_entry.id   AF-A0A7W7TYB2-F1
#
_cell.length_a   1.000
_cell.length_b   1.000
_cell.length_c   1.000
_cell.angle_alpha   90.00
_cell.angle_beta   90.00
_cell.angle_gamma   90.00
#
_symmetry.space_group_name_H-M   'P 1'
#
loop_
_entity.id
_entity.type
_entity.pdbx_description
1 polymer ?
#
loop_
_entity_poly.entity_id
_entity_poly.type
_entity_poly.pdbx_seq_one_letter_code
_entity_poly.pdbx_strand_id
1 'polypeptide(L)'
;MTRESLATVQVPVGIRWGGADTVNPYEVDTRPYLDHIPRASGCSAGPDVRHEDFFMPEPADSAVRVQMGREAAAFFEQHLFS
;
A
#
# COMPACT_ATOMS: atom_id res chain seq x y z
N MET A 1 11.90 6.97 -10.66
CA MET A 1 11.22 5.90 -11.41
C MET A 1 10.67 6.45 -12.72
N THR A 2 10.52 5.63 -13.75
CA THR A 2 9.80 6.03 -14.98
C THR A 2 8.58 5.13 -15.21
N ARG A 3 7.62 5.61 -16.00
CA ARG A 3 6.45 4.82 -16.40
C ARG A 3 6.85 3.52 -17.09
N GLU A 4 7.83 3.56 -17.99
CA GLU A 4 8.34 2.40 -18.72
C GLU A 4 8.92 1.37 -17.75
N SER A 5 9.68 1.82 -16.75
CA SER A 5 10.23 0.91 -15.74
C SER A 5 9.13 0.21 -14.93
N LEU A 6 8.07 0.93 -14.55
CA LEU A 6 6.93 0.39 -13.80
C LEU A 6 6.12 -0.63 -14.62
N ALA A 7 5.97 -0.39 -15.92
CA ALA A 7 5.25 -1.28 -16.82
C ALA A 7 5.91 -2.66 -16.99
N THR A 8 7.19 -2.80 -16.63
CA THR A 8 7.89 -4.10 -16.69
C THR A 8 7.58 -5.01 -15.50
N VAL A 9 6.93 -4.52 -14.45
CA VAL A 9 6.55 -5.32 -13.26
C VAL A 9 5.35 -6.22 -13.60
N GLN A 10 5.59 -7.53 -13.72
CA GLN A 10 4.55 -8.51 -14.12
C GLN A 10 3.92 -9.30 -12.97
N VAL A 11 4.47 -9.16 -11.76
CA VAL A 11 3.92 -9.79 -10.55
C VAL A 11 2.73 -8.97 -10.01
N PRO A 12 1.75 -9.60 -9.33
CA PRO A 12 0.74 -8.86 -8.57
C PRO A 12 1.38 -7.93 -7.53
N VAL A 13 0.86 -6.71 -7.38
CA VAL A 13 1.33 -5.75 -6.38
C VAL A 13 0.14 -5.22 -5.57
N GLY A 14 0.19 -5.40 -4.24
CA GLY A 14 -0.76 -4.81 -3.31
C GLY A 14 -0.18 -3.55 -2.68
N ILE A 15 -0.88 -2.43 -2.76
CA ILE A 15 -0.43 -1.14 -2.21
C ILE A 15 -1.44 -0.60 -1.20
N ARG A 16 -0.94 -0.05 -0.10
CA ARG A 16 -1.73 0.64 0.93
C ARG A 16 -1.07 1.97 1.27
N TRP A 17 -1.89 2.97 1.56
CA TRP A 17 -1.41 4.31 1.91
C TRP A 17 -2.28 4.94 2.99
N GLY A 18 -1.66 5.78 3.82
CA GLY A 18 -2.37 6.61 4.78
C GLY A 18 -2.87 7.91 4.13
N GLY A 19 -4.07 8.35 4.47
CA GLY A 19 -4.62 9.62 3.98
C GLY A 19 -3.96 10.87 4.56
N ALA A 20 -3.33 10.73 5.74
CA ALA A 20 -2.58 11.78 6.43
C ALA A 20 -1.07 11.54 6.37
N ASP A 21 -0.59 10.67 5.49
CA ASP A 21 0.84 10.44 5.28
C ASP A 21 1.47 11.64 4.54
N THR A 22 2.27 12.42 5.25
CA THR A 22 3.02 13.57 4.71
C THR A 22 4.45 13.21 4.32
N VAL A 23 4.91 12.00 4.63
CA VAL A 23 6.24 11.48 4.28
C VAL A 23 6.21 10.84 2.90
N ASN A 24 5.17 10.05 2.61
CA ASN A 24 4.90 9.43 1.31
C ASN A 24 3.47 9.79 0.82
N PRO A 25 3.21 11.04 0.41
CA PRO A 25 1.88 11.45 -0.04
C PRO A 25 1.36 10.64 -1.21
N TYR A 26 0.07 10.31 -1.20
CA TYR A 26 -0.57 9.46 -2.22
C TYR A 26 -0.24 9.86 -3.66
N GLU A 27 -0.45 11.12 -4.02
CA GLU A 27 -0.32 11.60 -5.41
C GLU A 27 1.11 11.45 -5.96
N VAL A 28 2.12 11.54 -5.10
CA VAL A 28 3.53 11.56 -5.49
C VAL A 28 4.15 10.17 -5.37
N ASP A 29 3.88 9.47 -4.26
CA ASP A 29 4.59 8.26 -3.87
C ASP A 29 3.77 6.97 -3.98
N THR A 30 2.47 7.05 -4.25
CA THR A 30 1.60 5.86 -4.36
C THR A 30 0.93 5.75 -5.72
N ARG A 31 0.27 6.82 -6.15
CA ARG A 31 -0.53 6.85 -7.38
C ARG A 31 0.27 6.44 -8.62
N PRO A 32 1.53 6.85 -8.85
CA PRO A 32 2.27 6.42 -10.04
C PRO A 32 2.42 4.90 -10.14
N TYR A 33 2.52 4.19 -9.01
CA TYR A 33 2.61 2.74 -8.99
C TYR A 33 1.28 2.08 -9.36
N LEU A 34 0.17 2.59 -8.81
CA LEU A 34 -1.18 2.11 -9.15
C LEU A 34 -1.52 2.37 -10.63
N ASP A 35 -1.12 3.53 -11.16
CA ASP A 35 -1.42 3.94 -12.52
C ASP A 35 -0.57 3.20 -13.57
N HIS A 36 0.61 2.68 -13.20
CA HIS A 36 1.62 2.22 -14.18
C HIS A 36 2.13 0.80 -13.97
N ILE A 37 1.91 0.16 -12.82
CA ILE A 37 2.13 -1.28 -12.68
C ILE A 37 0.86 -2.01 -13.14
N PRO A 38 0.91 -2.84 -14.20
CA PRO A 38 -0.30 -3.40 -14.82
C PRO A 38 -1.19 -4.22 -13.88
N ARG A 39 -0.61 -4.83 -12.85
CA ARG A 39 -1.30 -5.70 -11.89
C ARG A 39 -1.27 -5.15 -10.47
N ALA A 40 -1.06 -3.84 -10.33
CA ALA A 40 -1.19 -3.19 -9.05
C ALA A 40 -2.66 -3.03 -8.66
N SER A 41 -2.93 -3.21 -7.37
CA SER A 41 -4.21 -2.89 -6.74
C SER A 41 -3.94 -2.27 -5.38
N GLY A 42 -4.84 -1.41 -4.92
CA GLY A 42 -4.65 -0.78 -3.63
C GLY A 42 -5.89 -0.11 -3.09
N CYS A 43 -5.85 0.18 -1.80
CA CYS A 43 -6.85 1.01 -1.13
C CYS A 43 -6.19 1.86 -0.04
N SER A 44 -6.87 2.95 0.31
CA SER A 44 -6.48 3.78 1.45
C SER A 44 -6.72 3.04 2.75
N ALA A 45 -5.79 3.16 3.70
CA ALA A 45 -5.93 2.67 5.06
C ALA A 45 -6.85 3.56 5.94
N GLY A 46 -7.23 4.74 5.44
CA GLY A 46 -8.09 5.69 6.14
C GLY A 46 -7.57 7.14 6.04
N PRO A 47 -8.45 8.14 6.21
CA PRO A 47 -8.09 9.55 6.03
C PRO A 47 -7.11 10.06 7.09
N ASP A 48 -7.16 9.53 8.31
CA ASP A 48 -6.35 10.00 9.44
C ASP A 48 -5.07 9.16 9.67
N VAL A 49 -4.84 8.15 8.83
CA VAL A 49 -3.67 7.25 8.95
C VAL A 49 -2.41 7.97 8.48
N ARG A 50 -1.40 7.99 9.34
CA ARG A 50 -0.10 8.64 9.10
C ARG A 50 0.97 7.61 8.77
N HIS A 51 2.15 8.10 8.38
CA HIS A 51 3.29 7.27 8.01
C HIS A 51 3.70 6.29 9.13
N GLU A 52 3.84 6.82 10.33
CA GLU A 52 4.29 6.09 11.51
C GLU A 52 3.33 4.97 11.95
N ASP A 53 2.04 5.08 11.60
CA ASP A 53 1.01 4.15 12.07
C ASP A 53 1.21 2.74 11.49
N PHE A 54 1.93 2.60 10.37
CA PHE A 54 2.27 1.31 9.75
C PHE A 54 3.35 0.51 10.50
N PHE A 55 4.34 1.16 11.16
CA PHE A 55 5.53 0.45 11.64
C PHE A 55 6.12 0.88 13.00
N MET A 56 5.87 2.09 13.50
CA MET A 56 6.40 2.52 14.81
C MET A 56 5.95 1.64 16.00
N PRO A 57 6.75 1.35 17.03
CA PRO A 57 6.35 0.44 18.11
C PRO A 57 5.01 0.79 18.79
N GLU A 58 4.70 2.08 18.88
CA GLU A 58 3.44 2.63 19.40
C GLU A 58 2.73 3.44 18.28
N PRO A 59 1.82 2.83 17.51
CA PRO A 59 0.98 3.58 16.56
C PRO A 59 -0.03 4.46 17.28
N ALA A 60 -0.48 5.55 16.64
CA ALA A 60 -1.61 6.32 17.18
C ALA A 60 -2.91 5.52 17.14
N ASP A 61 -3.06 4.62 16.16
CA ASP A 61 -4.15 3.66 16.12
C ASP A 61 -3.64 2.24 15.87
N SER A 62 -3.74 1.40 16.90
CA SER A 62 -3.37 -0.01 16.82
C SER A 62 -4.27 -0.85 15.89
N ALA A 63 -5.51 -0.42 15.66
CA ALA A 63 -6.45 -1.14 14.80
C ALA A 63 -6.00 -1.10 13.32
N VAL A 64 -5.37 -0.01 12.90
CA VAL A 64 -4.81 0.13 11.54
C VAL A 64 -3.82 -0.99 11.25
N ARG A 65 -2.94 -1.34 12.19
CA ARG A 65 -1.96 -2.42 11.98
C ARG A 65 -2.59 -3.79 11.84
N VAL A 66 -3.55 -4.08 12.71
CA VAL A 66 -4.28 -5.35 12.65
C VAL A 66 -5.00 -5.45 11.31
N GLN A 67 -5.62 -4.37 10.86
CA GLN A 67 -6.29 -4.31 9.57
C GLN A 67 -5.30 -4.50 8.40
N MET A 68 -4.19 -3.76 8.37
CA MET A 68 -3.17 -3.89 7.33
C MET A 68 -2.55 -5.29 7.29
N GLY A 69 -2.34 -5.91 8.45
CA GLY A 69 -1.87 -7.30 8.53
C GLY A 69 -2.85 -8.29 7.92
N ARG A 70 -4.15 -8.15 8.21
CA ARG A 70 -5.21 -8.99 7.61
C ARG A 70 -5.28 -8.82 6.10
N GLU A 71 -5.22 -7.58 5.62
CA GLU A 71 -5.28 -7.31 4.19
C GLU A 71 -4.05 -7.82 3.44
N ALA A 72 -2.86 -7.70 4.03
CA ALA A 72 -1.64 -8.28 3.48
C ALA A 72 -1.73 -9.81 3.41
N ALA A 73 -2.18 -10.47 4.48
CA ALA A 73 -2.39 -11.92 4.49
C ALA A 73 -3.37 -12.36 3.40
N ALA A 74 -4.53 -11.69 3.29
CA ALA A 74 -5.52 -11.97 2.26
C ALA A 74 -4.98 -11.80 0.83
N PHE A 75 -4.17 -10.76 0.59
CA PHE A 75 -3.51 -10.55 -0.71
C PHE A 75 -2.56 -11.71 -1.05
N PHE A 76 -1.74 -12.15 -0.10
CA PHE A 76 -0.84 -13.28 -0.32
C PHE A 76 -1.59 -14.59 -0.51
N GLU A 77 -2.64 -14.85 0.26
CA GLU A 77 -3.48 -16.04 0.10
C GLU A 77 -4.09 -16.12 -1.31
N GLN A 78 -4.52 -14.99 -1.87
CA GLN A 78 -5.08 -14.91 -3.23
C GLN A 78 -4.06 -15.15 -4.35
N HIS A 79 -2.76 -14.96 -4.10
CA HIS A 79 -1.75 -14.94 -5.15
C HIS A 79 -0.62 -15.97 -5.01
N LEU A 80 -0.44 -16.59 -3.84
CA LEU A 80 0.62 -17.57 -3.59
C LEU A 80 0.13 -19.03 -3.67
N PHE A 81 -1.17 -19.26 -3.57
CA PHE A 81 -1.75 -20.62 -3.57
C PHE A 81 -2.61 -20.92 -4.80
N SER A 82 -2.46 -20.12 -5.88
CA SER A 82 -3.08 -20.36 -7.19
C SER A 82 -2.13 -21.05 -8.15
#